data_AF-A0A6P6FLY4-F1
#
_entry.id   AF-A0A6P6FLY4-F1
#
_cell.length_a   1.000
_cell.length_b   1.000
_cell.length_c   1.000
_cell.angle_alpha   90.00
_cell.angle_beta   90.00
_cell.angle_gamma   90.00
#
_symmetry.space_group_name_H-M   'P 1'
#
loop_
_entity.id
_entity.type
_entity.pdbx_description
1 polymer ?
#
loop_
_entity_poly.entity_id
_entity_poly.type
_entity_poly.pdbx_seq_one_letter_code
_entity_poly.pdbx_strand_id
1 'polypeptide(L)'
;MGSEAQLPKWASEPCIMGIDEAGRGPVLGPMVYGCLYCARSYQKTLSSLNFADSKTLKEEKREELFENLKTDESIGWAVDIIDPRELSAKMLKKNKINLNEISHESAMGLVAKVLNMGIFLTEVYVDTVGDAEKYKEKLSGRFPAVKFVVAKKADSLYPVVSGASIVAKVTRDRALREWILDETAENMHKNFGSGYPGEYRWVLVLGEIC
;
A
#
# COMPACT_ATOMS: atom_id res chain seq x y z
N MET A 1 -20.51 15.73 -17.32
CA MET A 1 -19.47 15.41 -18.30
C MET A 1 -18.24 15.02 -17.50
N GLY A 2 -18.01 13.72 -17.31
CA GLY A 2 -16.82 13.24 -16.61
C GLY A 2 -15.61 13.53 -17.47
N SER A 3 -14.60 14.20 -16.92
CA SER A 3 -13.31 14.31 -17.58
C SER A 3 -12.78 12.90 -17.76
N GLU A 4 -12.76 12.40 -19.00
CA GLU A 4 -11.91 11.26 -19.34
C GLU A 4 -10.49 11.68 -19.00
N ALA A 5 -9.95 11.18 -17.89
CA ALA A 5 -8.57 11.43 -17.52
C ALA A 5 -7.73 10.92 -18.68
N GLN A 6 -7.07 11.84 -19.38
CA GLN A 6 -6.22 11.50 -20.52
C GLN A 6 -5.16 10.51 -20.04
N LEU A 7 -5.13 9.32 -20.65
CA LEU A 7 -4.14 8.33 -20.28
C LEU A 7 -2.73 8.87 -20.55
N PRO A 8 -1.78 8.59 -19.65
CA PRO A 8 -0.42 9.02 -19.87
C PRO A 8 0.12 8.40 -21.16
N LYS A 9 1.00 9.11 -21.88
CA LYS A 9 1.56 8.65 -23.16
C LYS A 9 2.23 7.27 -23.06
N TRP A 10 2.78 6.96 -21.89
CA TRP A 10 3.46 5.70 -21.59
C TRP A 10 2.51 4.55 -21.26
N ALA A 11 1.19 4.78 -21.16
CA ALA A 11 0.19 3.76 -20.84
C ALA A 11 0.15 2.60 -21.85
N SER A 12 0.51 2.86 -23.12
CA SER A 12 0.56 1.85 -24.19
C SER A 12 1.90 1.10 -24.25
N GLU A 13 2.92 1.56 -23.53
CA GLU A 13 4.21 0.88 -23.43
C GLU A 13 4.17 -0.21 -22.36
N PRO A 14 5.03 -1.25 -22.45
CA PRO A 14 5.17 -2.24 -21.38
C PRO A 14 5.44 -1.57 -20.03
N CYS A 15 4.49 -1.69 -19.11
CA CYS A 15 4.57 -1.10 -17.78
C CYS A 15 4.95 -2.13 -16.72
N ILE A 16 5.57 -1.64 -15.67
CA ILE A 16 5.88 -2.37 -14.44
C ILE A 16 5.15 -1.74 -13.26
N MET A 17 4.83 -2.55 -12.25
CA MET A 17 4.15 -2.10 -11.03
C MET A 17 4.77 -2.73 -9.80
N GLY A 18 4.90 -1.96 -8.72
CA GLY A 18 5.23 -2.44 -7.39
C GLY A 18 4.01 -2.36 -6.48
N ILE A 19 3.89 -3.31 -5.55
CA ILE A 19 2.85 -3.35 -4.51
C ILE A 19 3.52 -3.62 -3.18
N ASP A 20 3.14 -2.84 -2.17
CA ASP A 20 3.55 -3.01 -0.79
C ASP A 20 2.42 -2.59 0.16
N GLU A 21 2.51 -2.98 1.43
CA GLU A 21 1.54 -2.61 2.46
C GLU A 21 2.14 -1.84 3.64
N ALA A 22 1.27 -1.12 4.34
CA ALA A 22 1.55 -0.53 5.64
C ALA A 22 0.38 -0.80 6.60
N GLY A 23 0.69 -1.06 7.88
CA GLY A 23 -0.35 -1.20 8.90
C GLY A 23 -0.90 -2.61 9.11
N ARG A 24 -0.17 -3.65 8.69
CA ARG A 24 -0.57 -5.05 8.91
C ARG A 24 -0.47 -5.52 10.39
N GLY A 25 0.53 -5.05 11.12
CA GLY A 25 0.81 -5.45 12.51
C GLY A 25 0.15 -4.61 13.63
N PRO A 26 -0.11 -3.30 13.42
CA PRO A 26 -0.81 -2.43 14.36
C PRO A 26 -2.21 -2.90 14.74
N VAL A 27 -2.61 -2.65 15.99
CA VAL A 27 -3.97 -2.91 16.50
C VAL A 27 -4.93 -1.80 16.10
N LEU A 28 -4.40 -0.60 15.85
CA LEU A 28 -5.17 0.60 15.57
C LEU A 28 -4.70 1.27 14.26
N GLY A 29 -5.67 1.89 13.60
CA GLY A 29 -5.51 2.52 12.29
C GLY A 29 -5.66 1.57 11.11
N PRO A 30 -5.87 2.12 9.90
CA PRO A 30 -6.16 1.32 8.73
C PRO A 30 -4.95 0.51 8.27
N MET A 31 -5.25 -0.59 7.57
CA MET A 31 -4.27 -1.29 6.75
C MET A 31 -4.33 -0.69 5.34
N VAL A 32 -3.19 -0.24 4.82
CA VAL A 32 -3.10 0.43 3.51
C VAL A 32 -2.25 -0.39 2.57
N TYR A 33 -2.80 -0.71 1.41
CA TYR A 33 -2.04 -1.21 0.28
C TYR A 33 -1.74 -0.05 -0.68
N GLY A 34 -0.47 0.11 -1.04
CA GLY A 34 -0.02 1.08 -2.02
C GLY A 34 0.50 0.38 -3.26
N CYS A 35 0.29 1.00 -4.42
CA CYS A 35 0.99 0.62 -5.63
C CYS A 35 1.60 1.83 -6.33
N LEU A 36 2.71 1.57 -7.01
CA LEU A 36 3.36 2.50 -7.93
C LEU A 36 3.61 1.78 -9.24
N TYR A 37 3.31 2.42 -10.36
CA TYR A 37 3.50 1.86 -11.70
C TYR A 37 4.04 2.91 -12.66
N CYS A 38 4.85 2.46 -13.61
CA CYS A 38 5.46 3.31 -14.63
C CYS A 38 5.82 2.47 -15.87
N ALA A 39 6.17 3.11 -16.98
CA ALA A 39 6.77 2.40 -18.09
C ALA A 39 8.06 1.69 -17.66
N ARG A 40 8.31 0.52 -18.24
CA ARG A 40 9.52 -0.27 -18.01
C ARG A 40 10.79 0.49 -18.38
N SER A 41 10.72 1.35 -19.40
CA SER A 41 11.80 2.25 -19.81
C SER A 41 12.21 3.21 -18.67
N TYR A 42 11.27 3.62 -17.82
CA TYR A 42 11.49 4.54 -16.70
C TYR A 42 12.12 3.87 -15.47
N GLN A 43 12.21 2.55 -15.43
CA GLN A 43 12.74 1.80 -14.28
C GLN A 43 14.13 2.28 -13.82
N LYS A 44 15.01 2.65 -14.77
CA LYS A 44 16.35 3.15 -14.45
C LYS A 44 16.33 4.52 -13.77
N THR A 45 15.46 5.41 -14.23
CA THR A 45 15.25 6.72 -13.61
C THR A 45 14.66 6.55 -12.22
N LEU A 46 13.69 5.65 -12.06
CA LEU A 46 13.10 5.34 -10.76
C LEU A 46 14.13 4.85 -9.74
N SER A 47 15.11 4.03 -10.16
CA SER A 47 16.23 3.62 -9.29
C SER A 47 17.07 4.78 -8.78
N SER A 48 17.16 5.88 -9.53
CA SER A 48 17.97 7.05 -9.16
C SER A 48 17.31 7.97 -8.12
N LEU A 49 16.00 7.80 -7.88
CA LEU A 49 15.21 8.63 -6.96
C LEU A 49 15.38 8.24 -5.47
N ASN A 50 16.37 7.42 -5.13
CA ASN A 50 16.79 7.09 -3.75
C ASN A 50 15.68 6.57 -2.82
N PHE A 51 14.77 5.72 -3.31
CA PHE A 51 13.72 5.11 -2.49
C PHE A 51 14.20 4.01 -1.54
N ALA A 52 15.39 3.44 -1.79
CA ALA A 52 15.87 2.17 -1.24
C ALA A 52 15.95 2.08 0.30
N ASP A 53 16.00 3.22 1.01
CA ASP A 53 16.16 3.25 2.47
C ASP A 53 14.90 3.68 3.23
N SER A 54 13.70 3.45 2.65
CA SER A 54 12.41 3.90 3.22
C SER A 54 12.10 3.41 4.65
N LYS A 55 12.87 2.44 5.18
CA LYS A 55 12.77 1.92 6.55
C LYS A 55 13.51 2.79 7.57
N THR A 56 14.54 3.54 7.17
CA THR A 56 15.27 4.48 8.05
C THR A 56 14.92 5.94 7.77
N LEU A 57 14.20 6.21 6.68
CA LEU A 57 13.71 7.55 6.36
C LEU A 57 12.72 8.04 7.42
N LYS A 58 12.98 9.26 7.92
CA LYS A 58 12.06 10.01 8.77
C LYS A 58 10.76 10.33 8.01
N GLU A 59 9.68 10.55 8.75
CA GLU A 59 8.36 10.86 8.21
C GLU A 59 8.39 12.02 7.21
N GLU A 60 9.10 13.10 7.55
CA GLU A 60 9.20 14.30 6.70
C GLU A 60 9.84 14.00 5.35
N LYS A 61 10.84 13.10 5.32
CA LYS A 61 11.49 12.71 4.06
C LYS A 61 10.61 11.80 3.21
N ARG A 62 9.81 10.93 3.83
CA ARG A 62 8.81 10.12 3.10
C ARG A 62 7.74 10.99 2.48
N GLU A 63 7.28 12.01 3.20
CA GLU A 63 6.31 13.00 2.70
C GLU A 63 6.88 13.77 1.49
N GLU A 64 8.12 14.27 1.58
CA GLU A 64 8.79 14.94 0.45
C GLU A 64 8.91 14.03 -0.78
N LEU A 65 9.33 12.77 -0.59
CA LEU A 65 9.42 11.80 -1.68
C LEU A 65 8.05 11.49 -2.28
N PHE A 66 7.00 11.39 -1.47
CA PHE A 66 5.65 11.17 -1.96
C PHE A 66 5.12 12.35 -2.77
N GLU A 67 5.38 13.59 -2.35
CA GLU A 67 5.02 14.78 -3.14
C GLU A 67 5.80 14.85 -4.46
N ASN A 68 7.09 14.48 -4.47
CA ASN A 68 7.86 14.37 -5.71
C ASN A 68 7.32 13.28 -6.66
N LEU A 69 6.89 12.14 -6.11
CA LEU A 69 6.26 11.06 -6.88
C LEU A 69 4.93 11.51 -7.50
N LYS A 70 4.18 12.36 -6.80
CA LYS A 70 2.88 12.85 -7.23
C LYS A 70 2.97 13.86 -8.37
N THR A 71 4.06 14.63 -8.44
CA THR A 71 4.30 15.62 -9.49
C THR A 71 4.94 15.02 -10.75
N ASP A 72 5.48 13.80 -10.66
CA ASP A 72 6.08 13.11 -11.80
C ASP A 72 5.02 12.45 -12.70
N GLU A 73 4.78 13.04 -13.87
CA GLU A 73 3.84 12.52 -14.87
C GLU A 73 4.26 11.15 -15.46
N SER A 74 5.49 10.70 -15.22
CA SER A 74 6.01 9.40 -15.65
C SER A 74 5.61 8.26 -14.72
N ILE A 75 4.98 8.59 -13.59
CA ILE A 75 4.63 7.66 -12.52
C ILE A 75 3.13 7.73 -12.25
N GLY A 76 2.49 6.57 -12.20
CA GLY A 76 1.17 6.40 -11.64
C GLY A 76 1.25 5.75 -10.26
N TRP A 77 0.30 6.07 -9.39
CA TRP A 77 0.16 5.41 -8.09
C TRP A 77 -1.32 5.25 -7.76
N ALA A 78 -1.62 4.31 -6.87
CA ALA A 78 -2.94 4.15 -6.28
C ALA A 78 -2.82 3.52 -4.90
N VAL A 79 -3.87 3.69 -4.10
CA VAL A 79 -3.98 3.09 -2.78
C VAL A 79 -5.31 2.36 -2.63
N ASP A 80 -5.30 1.36 -1.76
CA ASP A 80 -6.48 0.72 -1.19
C ASP A 80 -6.36 0.81 0.35
N ILE A 81 -7.32 1.50 0.97
CA ILE A 81 -7.33 1.76 2.41
C ILE A 81 -8.41 0.88 3.02
N ILE A 82 -8.01 -0.07 3.85
CA ILE A 82 -8.92 -0.98 4.54
C ILE A 82 -9.21 -0.42 5.93
N ASP A 83 -10.46 -0.04 6.15
CA ASP A 83 -10.92 0.47 7.44
C ASP A 83 -10.81 -0.62 8.53
N PRO A 84 -10.30 -0.30 9.74
CA PRO A 84 -10.23 -1.22 10.87
C PRO A 84 -11.55 -1.90 11.22
N ARG A 85 -12.68 -1.19 11.07
CA ARG A 85 -14.03 -1.71 11.31
C ARG A 85 -14.39 -2.76 10.27
N GLU A 86 -14.06 -2.50 9.01
CA GLU A 86 -14.24 -3.47 7.93
C GLU A 86 -13.36 -4.71 8.14
N LEU A 87 -12.10 -4.50 8.51
CA LEU A 87 -11.15 -5.57 8.81
C LEU A 87 -11.67 -6.46 9.95
N SER A 88 -12.08 -5.85 11.05
CA SER A 88 -12.66 -6.55 12.22
C SER A 88 -13.94 -7.29 11.84
N ALA A 89 -14.83 -6.65 11.07
CA ALA A 89 -16.07 -7.26 10.61
C ALA A 89 -15.82 -8.47 9.69
N LYS A 90 -14.78 -8.44 8.83
CA LYS A 90 -14.41 -9.59 7.97
C LYS A 90 -13.83 -10.75 8.79
N MET A 91 -12.99 -10.45 9.78
CA MET A 91 -12.29 -11.46 10.58
C MET A 91 -13.17 -12.11 11.66
N LEU A 92 -14.18 -11.40 12.17
CA LEU A 92 -15.08 -11.88 13.23
C LEU A 92 -16.38 -12.53 12.72
N LYS A 93 -16.60 -12.57 11.40
CA LYS A 93 -17.74 -13.29 10.79
C LYS A 93 -17.68 -14.80 11.08
N LYS A 94 -18.85 -15.46 11.05
CA LYS A 94 -18.97 -16.93 11.21
C LYS A 94 -18.08 -17.71 10.22
N ASN A 95 -18.07 -17.27 8.96
CA ASN A 95 -17.11 -17.72 7.95
C ASN A 95 -15.91 -16.76 7.99
N LYS A 96 -14.91 -17.09 8.80
CA LYS A 96 -13.75 -16.24 9.04
C LYS A 96 -12.92 -16.14 7.76
N ILE A 97 -12.72 -14.91 7.29
CA ILE A 97 -11.73 -14.61 6.26
C ILE A 97 -10.42 -14.28 7.00
N ASN A 98 -9.36 -14.99 6.67
CA ASN A 98 -8.07 -14.73 7.30
C ASN A 98 -7.43 -13.44 6.74
N LEU A 99 -6.51 -12.84 7.50
CA LEU A 99 -5.86 -11.60 7.10
C LEU A 99 -5.10 -11.73 5.77
N ASN A 100 -4.53 -12.90 5.48
CA ASN A 100 -3.82 -13.14 4.21
C ASN A 100 -4.75 -13.05 3.01
N GLU A 101 -5.97 -13.58 3.11
CA GLU A 101 -6.97 -13.48 2.05
C GLU A 101 -7.35 -12.03 1.82
N ILE A 102 -7.63 -11.27 2.87
CA ILE A 102 -7.95 -9.84 2.77
C ILE A 102 -6.79 -9.08 2.10
N SER A 103 -5.57 -9.31 2.55
CA SER A 103 -4.34 -8.75 1.95
C SER A 103 -4.21 -9.07 0.46
N HIS A 104 -4.41 -10.33 0.08
CA HIS A 104 -4.31 -10.76 -1.31
C HIS A 104 -5.41 -10.13 -2.19
N GLU A 105 -6.64 -10.02 -1.67
CA GLU A 105 -7.74 -9.38 -2.41
C GLU A 105 -7.46 -7.89 -2.66
N SER A 106 -6.94 -7.15 -1.68
CA SER A 106 -6.58 -5.74 -1.84
C SER A 106 -5.49 -5.53 -2.89
N ALA A 107 -4.42 -6.33 -2.84
CA ALA A 107 -3.37 -6.27 -3.85
C ALA A 107 -3.88 -6.63 -5.26
N MET A 108 -4.71 -7.68 -5.38
CA MET A 108 -5.35 -8.03 -6.66
C MET A 108 -6.30 -6.93 -7.16
N GLY A 109 -7.01 -6.26 -6.25
CA GLY A 109 -7.87 -5.12 -6.55
C GLY A 109 -7.09 -3.95 -7.15
N LEU A 110 -5.89 -3.65 -6.62
CA LEU A 110 -5.00 -2.64 -7.19
C LEU A 110 -4.52 -3.02 -8.60
N VAL A 111 -4.13 -4.28 -8.82
CA VAL A 111 -3.74 -4.76 -10.16
C VAL A 111 -4.90 -4.61 -11.15
N ALA A 112 -6.09 -5.08 -10.76
CA ALA A 112 -7.30 -4.96 -11.58
C ALA A 112 -7.64 -3.50 -11.89
N LYS A 113 -7.50 -2.60 -10.91
CA LYS A 113 -7.74 -1.16 -11.09
C LYS A 113 -6.80 -0.58 -12.15
N VAL A 114 -5.50 -0.86 -12.07
CA VAL A 114 -4.51 -0.36 -13.05
C VAL A 114 -4.76 -0.93 -14.45
N LEU A 115 -5.10 -2.21 -14.56
CA LEU A 115 -5.48 -2.83 -15.84
C LEU A 115 -6.74 -2.19 -16.43
N ASN A 116 -7.77 -1.94 -15.62
CA ASN A 116 -9.02 -1.31 -16.04
C ASN A 116 -8.85 0.15 -16.47
N MET A 117 -7.79 0.81 -16.01
CA MET A 117 -7.41 2.13 -16.51
C MET A 117 -6.83 2.07 -17.94
N GLY A 118 -6.57 0.89 -18.50
CA GLY A 118 -5.99 0.75 -19.84
C GLY A 118 -4.46 0.86 -19.87
N ILE A 119 -3.80 0.73 -18.72
CA ILE A 119 -2.34 0.63 -18.65
C ILE A 119 -1.91 -0.75 -19.12
N PHE A 120 -0.95 -0.80 -20.06
CA PHE A 120 -0.37 -2.05 -20.56
C PHE A 120 0.63 -2.65 -19.56
N LEU A 121 0.07 -3.19 -18.47
CA LEU A 121 0.83 -3.76 -17.38
C LEU A 121 1.38 -5.15 -17.76
N THR A 122 2.70 -5.31 -17.68
CA THR A 122 3.40 -6.54 -18.10
C THR A 122 4.08 -7.28 -16.96
N GLU A 123 4.63 -6.56 -15.98
CA GLU A 123 5.29 -7.17 -14.81
C GLU A 123 4.83 -6.49 -13.51
N VAL A 124 4.53 -7.29 -12.49
CA VAL A 124 4.14 -6.82 -11.16
C VAL A 124 5.04 -7.44 -10.10
N TYR A 125 5.59 -6.59 -9.24
CA TYR A 125 6.46 -6.95 -8.13
C TYR A 125 5.69 -6.73 -6.82
N VAL A 126 5.65 -7.73 -5.95
CA VAL A 126 4.87 -7.68 -4.71
C VAL A 126 5.76 -8.04 -3.53
N ASP A 127 5.75 -7.21 -2.48
CA ASP A 127 6.33 -7.60 -1.19
C ASP A 127 5.40 -8.56 -0.45
N THR A 128 5.97 -9.57 0.20
CA THR A 128 5.20 -10.48 1.03
C THR A 128 5.94 -10.86 2.29
N VAL A 129 5.17 -11.05 3.36
CA VAL A 129 5.65 -11.68 4.60
C VAL A 129 5.47 -13.20 4.60
N GLY A 130 4.67 -13.74 3.66
CA GLY A 130 4.20 -15.12 3.65
C GLY A 130 4.92 -16.05 2.67
N ASP A 131 4.19 -17.08 2.22
CA ASP A 131 4.61 -18.02 1.20
C ASP A 131 4.48 -17.37 -0.20
N ALA A 132 5.62 -17.00 -0.77
CA ALA A 132 5.69 -16.29 -2.03
C ALA A 132 5.20 -17.14 -3.22
N GLU A 133 5.37 -18.46 -3.18
CA GLU A 133 4.98 -19.33 -4.30
C GLU A 133 3.47 -19.42 -4.42
N LYS A 134 2.77 -19.73 -3.32
CA LYS A 134 1.30 -19.78 -3.31
C LYS A 134 0.67 -18.46 -3.70
N TYR A 135 1.25 -17.35 -3.25
CA TYR A 135 0.74 -16.04 -3.59
C TYR A 135 0.94 -15.73 -5.09
N LYS A 136 2.12 -16.05 -5.62
CA LYS A 136 2.41 -15.93 -7.06
C LYS A 136 1.48 -16.77 -7.91
N GLU A 137 1.19 -18.01 -7.51
CA GLU A 137 0.24 -18.88 -8.22
C GLU A 137 -1.17 -18.27 -8.25
N LYS A 138 -1.65 -17.76 -7.10
CA LYS A 138 -2.96 -17.10 -7.02
C LYS A 138 -3.04 -15.89 -7.95
N LEU A 139 -2.01 -15.03 -7.95
CA LEU A 139 -1.93 -13.86 -8.81
C LEU A 139 -1.87 -14.24 -10.29
N SER A 140 -1.02 -15.20 -10.65
CA SER A 140 -0.84 -15.65 -12.03
C SER A 140 -2.09 -16.34 -12.58
N GLY A 141 -2.83 -17.07 -11.74
CA GLY A 141 -4.12 -17.65 -12.11
C GLY A 141 -5.19 -16.59 -12.37
N ARG A 142 -5.18 -15.48 -11.61
CA ARG A 142 -6.15 -14.39 -11.78
C ARG A 142 -5.83 -13.48 -12.97
N PHE A 143 -4.55 -13.23 -13.23
CA PHE A 143 -4.07 -12.32 -14.27
C PHE A 143 -2.99 -13.00 -15.15
N PRO A 144 -3.37 -13.94 -16.02
CA PRO A 144 -2.42 -14.77 -16.77
C PRO A 144 -1.56 -14.00 -17.78
N ALA A 145 -1.98 -12.80 -18.18
CA ALA A 145 -1.24 -11.93 -19.10
C ALA A 145 -0.10 -11.13 -18.41
N VAL A 146 -0.05 -11.14 -17.07
CA VAL A 146 0.89 -10.35 -16.27
C VAL A 146 1.88 -11.28 -15.60
N LYS A 147 3.17 -10.95 -15.68
CA LYS A 147 4.22 -11.69 -14.99
C LYS A 147 4.34 -11.19 -13.55
N PHE A 148 4.17 -12.09 -12.59
CA PHE A 148 4.31 -11.76 -11.16
C PHE A 148 5.67 -12.19 -10.60
N VAL A 149 6.28 -11.29 -9.84
CA VAL A 149 7.45 -11.56 -9.00
C VAL A 149 7.07 -11.24 -7.56
N VAL A 150 6.93 -12.28 -6.74
CA VAL A 150 6.62 -12.14 -5.32
C VAL A 150 7.89 -12.48 -4.56
N ALA A 151 8.37 -11.55 -3.72
CA ALA A 151 9.60 -11.74 -2.96
C ALA A 151 9.43 -11.14 -1.56
N LYS A 152 10.21 -11.65 -0.61
CA LYS A 152 10.35 -11.04 0.71
C LYS A 152 11.34 -9.89 0.63
N LYS A 153 11.04 -8.76 1.28
CA LYS A 153 11.87 -7.55 1.24
C LYS A 153 12.01 -7.02 -0.19
N ALA A 154 10.94 -7.14 -0.98
CA ALA A 154 10.91 -6.68 -2.37
C ALA A 154 11.11 -5.17 -2.46
N ASP A 155 10.75 -4.42 -1.40
CA ASP A 155 10.99 -2.98 -1.25
C ASP A 155 12.48 -2.58 -1.32
N SER A 156 13.38 -3.48 -0.89
CA SER A 156 14.83 -3.29 -0.97
C SER A 156 15.45 -3.79 -2.28
N LEU A 157 14.70 -4.58 -3.06
CA LEU A 157 15.19 -5.20 -4.30
C LEU A 157 14.70 -4.47 -5.56
N TYR A 158 13.48 -3.91 -5.50
CA TYR A 158 12.80 -3.35 -6.65
C TYR A 158 12.36 -1.90 -6.34
N PRO A 159 12.87 -0.89 -7.08
CA PRO A 159 12.52 0.51 -6.84
C PRO A 159 11.01 0.81 -6.93
N VAL A 160 10.28 0.09 -7.80
CA VAL A 160 8.82 0.21 -7.89
C VAL A 160 8.10 -0.22 -6.62
N VAL A 161 8.59 -1.27 -5.95
CA VAL A 161 8.04 -1.72 -4.66
C VAL A 161 8.46 -0.74 -3.56
N SER A 162 9.68 -0.23 -3.62
CA SER A 162 10.17 0.80 -2.71
C SER A 162 9.32 2.07 -2.73
N GLY A 163 8.96 2.55 -3.92
CA GLY A 163 8.06 3.68 -4.06
C GLY A 163 6.62 3.35 -3.65
N ALA A 164 6.12 2.15 -3.96
CA ALA A 164 4.82 1.68 -3.45
C ALA A 164 4.78 1.65 -1.91
N SER A 165 5.90 1.30 -1.27
CA SER A 165 6.09 1.34 0.19
C SER A 165 5.93 2.75 0.76
N ILE A 166 6.48 3.76 0.08
CA ILE A 166 6.34 5.16 0.47
C ILE A 166 4.88 5.59 0.34
N VAL A 167 4.23 5.26 -0.79
CA VAL A 167 2.80 5.53 -1.03
C VAL A 167 1.95 4.95 0.10
N ALA A 168 2.17 3.67 0.47
CA ALA A 168 1.41 3.01 1.53
C ALA A 168 1.65 3.64 2.91
N LYS A 169 2.91 3.87 3.30
CA LYS A 169 3.29 4.43 4.61
C LYS A 169 2.79 5.85 4.79
N VAL A 170 3.03 6.73 3.82
CA VAL A 170 2.58 8.14 3.89
C VAL A 170 1.06 8.23 3.97
N THR A 171 0.36 7.43 3.16
CA THR A 171 -1.11 7.40 3.19
C THR A 171 -1.63 6.92 4.54
N ARG A 172 -1.01 5.89 5.12
CA ARG A 172 -1.36 5.40 6.46
C ARG A 172 -1.09 6.44 7.54
N ASP A 173 0.09 7.05 7.53
CA ASP A 173 0.50 8.05 8.52
C ASP A 173 -0.44 9.27 8.47
N ARG A 174 -0.84 9.72 7.27
CA ARG A 174 -1.88 10.75 7.07
C ARG A 174 -3.25 10.32 7.61
N ALA A 175 -3.70 9.10 7.28
CA ALA A 175 -4.98 8.58 7.76
C ALA A 175 -5.04 8.44 9.29
N LEU A 176 -3.91 8.13 9.93
CA LEU A 176 -3.79 8.11 11.39
C LEU A 176 -3.86 9.51 12.01
N ARG A 177 -3.20 10.51 11.40
CA ARG A 177 -3.24 11.91 11.87
C ARG A 177 -4.63 12.52 11.77
N GLU A 178 -5.38 12.14 10.75
CA GLU A 178 -6.75 12.63 10.51
C GLU A 178 -7.83 11.74 11.15
N TRP A 179 -7.44 10.67 11.85
CA TRP A 179 -8.39 9.73 12.44
C TRP A 179 -9.23 10.41 13.53
N ILE A 180 -10.54 10.49 13.27
CA ILE A 180 -11.53 10.96 14.24
C ILE A 180 -12.21 9.72 14.83
N LEU A 181 -12.09 9.55 16.15
CA LEU A 181 -12.89 8.56 16.87
C LEU A 181 -14.33 9.08 16.97
N ASP A 182 -15.28 8.27 16.50
CA ASP A 182 -16.72 8.54 16.66
C ASP A 182 -17.11 8.58 18.16
N GLU A 183 -16.34 7.91 19.00
CA GLU A 183 -16.46 7.92 20.46
C GLU A 183 -15.82 9.20 21.00
N THR A 184 -16.59 10.30 20.98
CA THR A 184 -16.27 11.51 21.72
C THR A 184 -16.34 11.24 23.23
N ALA A 185 -15.29 10.65 23.80
CA ALA A 185 -14.95 10.88 25.20
C ALA A 185 -14.12 12.17 25.23
N GLU A 186 -14.67 13.22 25.82
CA GLU A 186 -14.19 14.62 25.77
C GLU A 186 -12.74 14.88 26.23
N ASN A 187 -11.97 13.85 26.62
CA ASN A 187 -10.59 13.97 27.11
C ASN A 187 -9.59 12.96 26.52
N MET A 188 -9.92 12.26 25.43
CA MET A 188 -9.01 11.26 24.86
C MET A 188 -7.79 11.89 24.16
N HIS A 189 -6.59 11.51 24.59
CA HIS A 189 -5.34 11.95 23.98
C HIS A 189 -5.25 11.49 22.51
N LYS A 190 -5.34 12.42 21.56
CA LYS A 190 -5.18 12.17 20.10
C LYS A 190 -3.78 11.71 19.68
N ASN A 191 -2.83 11.61 20.62
CA ASN A 191 -1.47 11.18 20.34
C ASN A 191 -1.34 9.67 20.48
N PHE A 192 -1.88 9.02 19.46
CA PHE A 192 -1.95 7.60 19.30
C PHE A 192 -0.55 6.95 19.19
N GLY A 193 0.40 7.53 18.44
CA GLY A 193 1.69 6.87 18.15
C GLY A 193 1.57 5.95 16.93
N SER A 194 2.33 4.84 16.85
CA SER A 194 2.47 4.07 15.59
C SER A 194 1.43 2.95 15.33
N GLY A 195 0.67 2.57 16.34
CA GLY A 195 -0.42 1.57 16.35
C GLY A 195 -0.01 0.22 16.91
N TYR A 196 1.28 0.02 17.19
CA TYR A 196 1.81 -1.31 17.49
C TYR A 196 1.57 -1.72 18.96
N PRO A 197 1.24 -3.00 19.22
CA PRO A 197 0.96 -3.50 20.58
C PRO A 197 2.14 -3.35 21.56
N GLY A 198 3.37 -3.18 21.05
CA GLY A 198 4.57 -3.03 21.86
C GLY A 198 4.90 -1.59 22.31
N GLU A 199 4.12 -0.59 21.88
CA GLU A 199 4.36 0.82 22.26
C GLU A 199 3.49 1.24 23.47
N TYR A 200 4.14 1.78 24.51
CA TYR A 200 3.50 2.24 25.75
C TYR A 200 2.39 3.29 25.53
N ARG A 201 2.50 4.14 24.50
CA ARG A 201 1.49 5.18 24.22
C ARG A 201 0.12 4.61 23.87
N TRP A 202 0.05 3.41 23.28
CA TRP A 202 -1.23 2.76 22.96
C TRP A 202 -1.88 2.07 24.13
N VAL A 203 -1.08 1.51 25.05
CA VAL A 203 -1.61 0.88 26.26
C VAL A 203 -2.40 1.89 27.09
N LEU A 204 -1.93 3.14 27.14
CA LEU A 204 -2.62 4.23 27.82
C LEU A 204 -3.97 4.57 27.15
N VAL A 205 -3.99 4.68 25.82
CA VAL A 205 -5.22 4.96 25.06
C VAL A 205 -6.26 3.84 25.21
N LEU A 206 -5.88 2.56 25.11
CA LEU A 206 -6.83 1.46 25.30
C LEU A 206 -7.31 1.34 26.75
N GLY A 207 -6.45 1.63 27.72
CA GLY A 207 -6.81 1.66 29.13
C GLY A 207 -7.75 2.81 29.52
N GLU A 208 -7.86 3.86 28.69
CA GLU A 208 -8.83 4.95 28.86
C GLU A 208 -10.17 4.67 28.16
N ILE A 209 -10.21 3.75 27.18
CA ILE A 209 -11.42 3.38 26.41
C ILE A 209 -12.17 2.19 27.03
N CYS A 210 -11.45 1.23 27.62
CA CYS A 210 -12.00 0.02 28.23
C CYS A 210 -12.29 0.18 29.73
#